data_AF-A0A8C0WZJ3-F1
#
_entry.id   AF-A0A8C0WZJ3-F1
#
_cell.length_a   1.000
_cell.length_b   1.000
_cell.length_c   1.000
_cell.angle_alpha   90.00
_cell.angle_beta   90.00
_cell.angle_gamma   90.00
#
_symmetry.space_group_name_H-M   'P 1'
#
loop_
_entity.id
_entity.type
_entity.pdbx_description
1 polymer ?
#
loop_
_entity_poly.entity_id
_entity_poly.type
_entity_poly.pdbx_seq_one_letter_code
_entity_poly.pdbx_strand_id
1 'polypeptide(L)'
;MNSPSEASPSSVSPPELPPTPPPTSTAVLKSSLDSKTSSSIPLFRWSCPEESLPIAAFYGPLDAKNPLLSSFEKEIRELLGFIKKKKALATTEEQKHEFRRRCATTLFNIWTKYAPRLPADYYNEKLLKVGDSLCQMKEYKLALLQCYGRYLQQFSTSFDENRADVNQFKIVFFPKGVADETAALTFHALSRKNICSYQLVCESDVNLQNKGSVRECLHILSSLRLIMQVALPQEHLCWIIFNGTIFIYTICRKLMVIGKSSKALEYLLWASICMESSVPLLSIRYLTWRATLYTAVCQCYYDCQAGIHGEAFARRALAKIDELRQLELMSTSKSQEEESRGYYREATIKMAVMIFKRGVFESRRKNKALFRPKIRVNLKEAQSLSWPRTVTERLLEELFDSTATRFLAVLEALSDSNRRTLQTGTVVTDEVELRDVVSELFMAGKELLIRK
;
A
#
# COMPACT_ATOMS: atom_id res chain seq x y z
N MET A 1 -17.51 3.88 -50.50
CA MET A 1 -18.21 5.14 -50.82
C MET A 1 -18.54 5.84 -49.53
N ASN A 2 -18.15 7.06 -49.18
CA ASN A 2 -17.01 7.92 -49.51
C ASN A 2 -17.02 8.90 -48.32
N SER A 3 -15.88 9.11 -47.65
CA SER A 3 -15.67 10.39 -46.95
C SER A 3 -15.45 11.49 -48.01
N PRO A 4 -15.74 12.75 -47.68
CA PRO A 4 -14.62 13.68 -47.57
C PRO A 4 -14.76 14.76 -46.46
N SER A 5 -13.61 15.38 -46.21
CA SER A 5 -13.27 16.39 -45.21
C SER A 5 -13.65 17.84 -45.56
N GLU A 6 -13.41 18.70 -44.56
CA GLU A 6 -12.98 20.13 -44.58
C GLU A 6 -14.03 21.25 -44.71
N ALA A 7 -14.16 22.07 -43.65
CA ALA A 7 -13.77 23.49 -43.64
C ALA A 7 -13.99 24.13 -42.24
N SER A 8 -12.97 24.81 -41.72
CA SER A 8 -13.06 25.80 -40.61
C SER A 8 -13.63 27.13 -41.14
N PRO A 9 -14.22 28.02 -40.31
CA PRO A 9 -13.39 29.10 -39.76
C PRO A 9 -13.82 29.74 -38.41
N SER A 10 -12.87 30.50 -37.87
CA SER A 10 -12.98 31.75 -37.09
C SER A 10 -13.44 31.77 -35.62
N SER A 11 -12.48 32.25 -34.82
CA SER A 11 -12.48 32.76 -33.45
C SER A 11 -13.32 34.02 -33.23
N VAL A 12 -13.98 34.13 -32.06
CA VAL A 12 -14.35 35.40 -31.42
C VAL A 12 -14.23 35.28 -29.90
N SER A 13 -13.37 36.09 -29.30
CA SER A 13 -13.25 36.33 -27.86
C SER A 13 -14.11 37.53 -27.45
N PRO A 14 -14.68 37.59 -26.23
CA PRO A 14 -15.34 38.80 -25.71
C PRO A 14 -14.37 39.76 -24.97
N PRO A 15 -14.73 41.04 -24.81
CA PRO A 15 -13.78 42.16 -24.66
C PRO A 15 -13.43 42.57 -23.23
N GLU A 16 -12.23 43.14 -23.08
CA GLU A 16 -11.64 43.77 -21.89
C GLU A 16 -12.37 45.04 -21.43
N LEU A 17 -12.38 45.27 -20.11
CA LEU A 17 -12.78 46.50 -19.43
C LEU A 17 -11.54 47.24 -18.87
N PRO A 18 -11.54 48.59 -18.83
CA PRO A 18 -10.33 49.42 -18.65
C PRO A 18 -9.93 49.68 -17.18
N PRO A 19 -8.68 50.12 -16.93
CA PRO A 19 -8.11 50.25 -15.58
C PRO A 19 -8.32 51.64 -14.94
N THR A 20 -8.42 51.65 -13.61
CA THR A 20 -8.53 52.83 -12.73
C THR A 20 -7.16 53.42 -12.33
N PRO A 21 -7.03 54.74 -12.11
CA PRO A 21 -5.76 55.44 -11.83
C PRO A 21 -5.42 55.56 -10.32
N PRO A 22 -4.17 55.96 -9.95
CA PRO A 22 -3.62 55.84 -8.59
C PRO A 22 -3.81 57.11 -7.74
N PRO A 23 -3.63 57.06 -6.40
CA PRO A 23 -3.67 58.24 -5.55
C PRO A 23 -2.28 58.86 -5.28
N THR A 24 -2.33 60.19 -5.19
CA THR A 24 -1.27 61.20 -5.03
C THR A 24 -0.62 61.25 -3.65
N SER A 25 0.68 61.51 -3.60
CA SER A 25 1.46 61.94 -2.41
C SER A 25 1.63 63.46 -2.38
N THR A 26 1.22 64.16 -1.32
CA THR A 26 1.97 65.28 -0.68
C THR A 26 1.24 65.83 0.55
N ALA A 27 1.90 65.88 1.70
CA ALA A 27 1.75 66.98 2.69
C ALA A 27 2.93 66.98 3.65
N VAL A 28 3.77 68.00 3.49
CA VAL A 28 4.88 68.42 4.35
C VAL A 28 4.32 69.35 5.42
N LEU A 29 4.69 69.18 6.69
CA LEU A 29 4.78 70.28 7.66
C LEU A 29 6.02 70.09 8.54
N LYS A 30 6.80 71.16 8.66
CA LYS A 30 8.11 71.29 9.30
C LYS A 30 8.05 72.43 10.32
N SER A 31 9.05 72.44 11.21
CA SER A 31 9.46 73.50 12.17
C SER A 31 8.77 73.47 13.54
N SER A 32 9.44 73.74 14.67
CA SER A 32 10.58 74.62 14.89
C SER A 32 11.48 74.24 16.09
N LEU A 33 12.73 74.72 16.01
CA LEU A 33 13.87 74.65 16.92
C LEU A 33 13.77 75.77 18.00
N ASP A 34 14.22 75.55 19.25
CA ASP A 34 15.38 76.26 19.84
C ASP A 34 15.55 76.18 21.39
N SER A 35 16.74 75.68 21.76
CA SER A 35 17.69 76.10 22.83
C SER A 35 17.26 76.33 24.31
N LYS A 36 17.92 75.62 25.25
CA LYS A 36 19.04 76.16 26.09
C LYS A 36 19.58 75.14 27.11
N THR A 37 20.87 75.31 27.39
CA THR A 37 21.84 74.56 28.18
C THR A 37 21.67 74.62 29.70
N SER A 38 21.87 73.50 30.41
CA SER A 38 22.56 73.47 31.72
C SER A 38 22.92 72.04 32.14
N SER A 39 24.13 71.90 32.67
CA SER A 39 24.87 70.68 33.03
C SER A 39 24.34 69.88 34.24
N SER A 40 24.41 68.55 34.20
CA SER A 40 24.67 67.65 35.34
C SER A 40 25.07 66.24 34.83
N ILE A 41 26.13 65.66 35.42
CA ILE A 41 26.79 64.36 35.11
C ILE A 41 26.01 63.19 35.80
N PRO A 42 26.15 61.90 35.39
CA PRO A 42 25.00 61.06 35.04
C PRO A 42 24.51 60.11 36.14
N LEU A 43 23.21 59.81 36.11
CA LEU A 43 22.64 58.63 36.75
C LEU A 43 22.48 57.52 35.71
N PHE A 44 23.22 56.43 35.92
CA PHE A 44 23.15 55.19 35.16
C PHE A 44 21.70 54.73 34.96
N ARG A 45 21.24 54.71 33.70
CA ARG A 45 20.05 53.95 33.29
C ARG A 45 20.28 53.40 31.90
N TRP A 46 20.94 52.24 31.83
CA TRP A 46 21.09 51.48 30.60
C TRP A 46 19.71 50.94 30.22
N SER A 47 19.09 51.58 29.23
CA SER A 47 17.91 51.08 28.55
C SER A 47 18.40 50.61 27.18
N CYS A 48 18.83 49.37 27.08
CA CYS A 48 19.14 48.79 25.77
C CYS A 48 17.80 48.47 25.09
N PRO A 49 17.56 48.91 23.85
CA PRO A 49 16.45 48.39 23.05
C PRO A 49 16.68 46.89 22.86
N GLU A 50 15.62 46.09 22.90
CA GLU A 50 15.65 44.69 22.44
C GLU A 50 16.01 44.66 20.95
N GLU A 51 17.30 44.73 20.65
CA GLU A 51 17.86 44.19 19.42
C GLU A 51 17.56 42.69 19.44
N SER A 52 16.79 42.25 18.46
CA SER A 52 16.55 40.84 18.16
C SER A 52 17.90 40.14 18.00
N LEU A 53 18.35 39.51 19.08
CA LEU A 53 19.50 38.62 19.07
C LEU A 53 19.31 37.60 17.93
N PRO A 54 20.38 37.26 17.18
CA PRO A 54 20.29 36.20 16.19
C PRO A 54 19.74 34.95 16.87
N ILE A 55 18.66 34.39 16.30
CA ILE A 55 18.07 33.11 16.74
C ILE A 55 19.23 32.13 16.83
N ALA A 56 19.54 31.64 18.04
CA ALA A 56 20.71 30.81 18.30
C ALA A 56 20.81 29.69 17.26
N ALA A 57 21.72 29.88 16.31
CA ALA A 57 22.02 28.91 15.26
C ALA A 57 22.64 27.68 15.93
N PHE A 58 22.48 26.52 15.30
CA PHE A 58 23.09 25.28 15.76
C PHE A 58 24.60 25.47 16.00
N TYR A 59 25.07 25.28 17.24
CA TYR A 59 26.49 25.30 17.58
C TYR A 59 26.93 23.91 18.05
N GLY A 60 27.90 23.34 17.35
CA GLY A 60 28.64 22.14 17.79
C GLY A 60 28.38 20.86 16.98
N PRO A 61 29.18 19.81 17.20
CA PRO A 61 29.02 18.52 16.54
C PRO A 61 27.68 17.84 16.88
N LEU A 62 27.25 16.91 16.01
CA LEU A 62 26.08 16.05 16.21
C LEU A 62 26.38 14.90 17.19
N ASP A 63 26.85 15.24 18.39
CA ASP A 63 27.21 14.27 19.42
C ASP A 63 26.36 14.40 20.70
N ALA A 64 26.45 13.40 21.56
CA ALA A 64 25.69 13.33 22.82
C ALA A 64 26.07 14.44 23.83
N LYS A 65 27.14 15.21 23.55
CA LYS A 65 27.60 16.30 24.41
C LYS A 65 26.94 17.63 24.05
N ASN A 66 26.27 17.72 22.91
CA ASN A 66 25.53 18.91 22.51
C ASN A 66 24.27 19.10 23.38
N PRO A 67 24.22 20.14 24.24
CA PRO A 67 23.11 20.32 25.18
C PRO A 67 21.77 20.58 24.48
N LEU A 68 21.80 21.14 23.27
CA LEU A 68 20.60 21.37 22.47
C LEU A 68 20.02 20.04 21.97
N LEU A 69 20.88 19.11 21.51
CA LEU A 69 20.47 17.77 21.12
C LEU A 69 19.98 16.97 22.33
N SER A 70 20.69 17.01 23.46
CA SER A 70 20.27 16.32 24.68
C SER A 70 18.90 16.82 25.18
N SER A 71 18.66 18.13 25.15
CA SER A 71 17.38 18.74 25.52
C SER A 71 16.25 18.32 24.57
N PHE A 72 16.50 18.37 23.26
CA PHE A 72 15.54 17.94 22.24
C PHE A 72 15.18 16.45 22.38
N GLU A 73 16.19 15.58 22.50
CA GLU A 73 15.97 14.14 22.66
C GLU A 73 15.30 13.78 23.99
N LYS A 74 15.55 14.57 25.04
CA LYS A 74 14.87 14.44 26.33
C LYS A 74 13.38 14.78 26.20
N GLU A 75 13.04 15.93 25.63
CA GLU A 75 11.64 16.36 25.45
C GLU A 75 10.83 15.36 24.60
N ILE A 76 11.43 14.84 23.51
CA ILE A 76 10.79 13.79 22.70
C ILE A 76 10.58 12.51 23.50
N ARG A 77 11.60 12.02 24.22
CA ARG A 77 11.50 10.79 25.01
C ARG A 77 10.46 10.91 26.12
N GLU A 78 10.42 12.04 26.82
CA GLU A 78 9.43 12.31 27.86
C GLU A 78 8.01 12.27 27.29
N LEU A 79 7.79 12.90 26.13
CA LEU A 79 6.50 12.89 25.47
C LEU A 79 6.10 11.49 24.98
N LEU A 80 7.00 10.76 24.32
CA LEU A 80 6.71 9.39 23.86
C LEU A 80 6.43 8.46 25.04
N GLY A 81 7.18 8.62 26.15
CA GLY A 81 6.95 7.91 27.39
C GLY A 81 5.60 8.25 28.02
N PHE A 82 5.21 9.53 27.99
CA PHE A 82 3.88 9.99 28.43
C PHE A 82 2.77 9.38 27.58
N ILE A 83 2.92 9.37 26.25
CA ILE A 83 1.94 8.79 25.32
C ILE A 83 1.74 7.30 25.63
N LYS A 84 2.84 6.56 25.77
CA LYS A 84 2.82 5.12 26.06
C LYS A 84 2.11 4.81 27.39
N LYS A 85 2.36 5.60 28.44
CA LYS A 85 1.75 5.42 29.77
C LYS A 85 0.27 5.79 29.81
N LYS A 86 -0.10 6.96 29.28
CA LYS A 86 -1.46 7.49 29.36
C LYS A 86 -2.45 6.83 28.41
N LYS A 87 -1.99 6.22 27.31
CA LYS A 87 -2.87 5.45 26.42
C LYS A 87 -3.63 4.34 27.15
N ALA A 88 -3.01 3.70 28.15
CA ALA A 88 -3.66 2.67 28.94
C ALA A 88 -4.68 3.19 29.96
N LEU A 89 -4.68 4.51 30.24
CA LEU A 89 -5.45 5.12 31.32
C LEU A 89 -6.68 5.92 30.83
N ALA A 90 -6.76 6.26 29.54
CA ALA A 90 -7.87 7.02 28.98
C ALA A 90 -9.05 6.10 28.65
N THR A 91 -10.10 6.15 29.47
CA THR A 91 -11.27 5.26 29.35
C THR A 91 -12.41 5.86 28.54
N THR A 92 -12.63 7.19 28.59
CA THR A 92 -13.69 7.88 27.83
C THR A 92 -13.20 8.50 26.53
N GLU A 93 -14.10 8.71 25.56
CA GLU A 93 -13.74 9.29 24.26
C GLU A 93 -13.33 10.77 24.37
N GLU A 94 -13.97 11.56 25.23
CA GLU A 94 -13.60 12.96 25.47
C GLU A 94 -12.19 13.06 26.06
N GLN A 95 -11.84 12.16 27.00
CA GLN A 95 -10.51 12.09 27.58
C GLN A 95 -9.46 11.69 26.52
N LYS A 96 -9.78 10.77 25.62
CA LYS A 96 -8.90 10.40 24.50
C LYS A 96 -8.71 11.55 23.53
N HIS A 97 -9.77 12.30 23.22
CA HIS A 97 -9.71 13.47 22.35
C HIS A 97 -8.85 14.60 22.94
N GLU A 98 -9.07 14.96 24.20
CA GLU A 98 -8.29 16.00 24.87
C GLU A 98 -6.82 15.58 25.06
N PHE A 99 -6.60 14.31 25.40
CA PHE A 99 -5.25 13.74 25.44
C PHE A 99 -4.53 13.84 24.10
N ARG A 100 -5.17 13.44 23.00
CA ARG A 100 -4.61 13.55 21.64
C ARG A 100 -4.33 15.01 21.26
N ARG A 101 -5.23 15.94 21.59
CA ARG A 101 -5.04 17.38 21.36
C ARG A 101 -3.83 17.92 22.09
N ARG A 102 -3.66 17.56 23.37
CA ARG A 102 -2.49 17.95 24.17
C ARG A 102 -1.21 17.40 23.57
N CYS A 103 -1.16 16.11 23.22
CA CYS A 103 0.00 15.49 22.60
C CYS A 103 0.36 16.13 21.25
N ALA A 104 -0.64 16.45 20.42
CA ALA A 104 -0.43 17.16 19.16
C ALA A 104 0.15 18.56 19.37
N THR A 105 -0.38 19.30 20.33
CA THR A 105 0.10 20.65 20.68
C THR A 105 1.54 20.59 21.19
N THR A 106 1.87 19.63 22.06
CA THR A 106 3.23 19.45 22.57
C THR A 106 4.21 19.08 21.46
N LEU A 107 3.87 18.12 20.58
CA LEU A 107 4.72 17.81 19.42
C LEU A 107 4.92 19.03 18.52
N PHE A 108 3.85 19.74 18.19
CA PHE A 108 3.92 20.95 17.37
C PHE A 108 4.89 21.98 17.96
N ASN A 109 4.81 22.21 19.27
CA ASN A 109 5.67 23.15 19.97
C ASN A 109 7.13 22.70 19.97
N ILE A 110 7.41 21.41 20.24
CA ILE A 110 8.76 20.85 20.15
C ILE A 110 9.31 21.07 18.72
N TRP A 111 8.55 20.65 17.71
CA TRP A 111 8.99 20.74 16.32
C TRP A 111 9.25 22.18 15.87
N THR A 112 8.44 23.13 16.31
CA THR A 112 8.59 24.55 15.96
C THR A 112 9.74 25.19 16.72
N LYS A 113 9.96 24.81 17.98
CA LYS A 113 11.08 25.27 18.81
C LYS A 113 12.44 24.86 18.23
N TYR A 114 12.57 23.62 17.75
CA TYR A 114 13.85 23.06 17.33
C TYR A 114 14.10 23.11 15.82
N ALA A 115 13.09 23.33 14.97
CA ALA A 115 13.26 23.44 13.51
C ALA A 115 14.34 24.46 13.08
N PRO A 116 14.36 25.71 13.56
CA PRO A 116 15.40 26.67 13.17
C PRO A 116 16.74 26.45 13.88
N ARG A 117 16.80 25.55 14.87
CA ARG A 117 17.97 25.35 15.75
C ARG A 117 18.76 24.07 15.46
N LEU A 118 18.28 23.23 14.54
CA LEU A 118 18.86 21.95 14.19
C LEU A 118 19.21 21.90 12.69
N PRO A 119 20.24 21.14 12.29
CA PRO A 119 20.46 20.83 10.88
C PRO A 119 19.24 20.14 10.28
N ALA A 120 18.87 20.54 9.06
CA ALA A 120 17.65 20.07 8.40
C ALA A 120 17.60 18.54 8.26
N ASP A 121 18.71 17.92 7.89
CA ASP A 121 18.78 16.46 7.70
C ASP A 121 18.54 15.70 9.00
N TYR A 122 19.20 16.12 10.08
CA TYR A 122 19.01 15.54 11.42
C TYR A 122 17.58 15.75 11.93
N TYR A 123 17.04 16.96 11.77
CA TYR A 123 15.65 17.27 12.14
C TYR A 123 14.67 16.36 11.41
N ASN A 124 14.82 16.23 10.10
CA ASN A 124 13.96 15.44 9.24
C ASN A 124 14.02 13.94 9.56
N GLU A 125 15.23 13.40 9.76
CA GLU A 125 15.40 12.01 10.16
C GLU A 125 14.72 11.72 11.50
N LYS A 126 14.90 12.61 12.50
CA LYS A 126 14.27 12.47 13.82
C LYS A 126 12.75 12.63 13.76
N LEU A 127 12.25 13.57 12.95
CA LEU A 127 10.82 13.78 12.71
C LEU A 127 10.15 12.49 12.22
N LEU A 128 10.76 11.81 11.25
CA LEU A 128 10.24 10.56 10.69
C LEU A 128 10.35 9.39 11.68
N LYS A 129 11.46 9.28 12.42
CA LYS A 129 11.62 8.26 13.48
C LYS A 129 10.59 8.39 14.61
N VAL A 130 10.24 9.62 14.99
CA VAL A 130 9.13 9.86 15.94
C VAL A 130 7.80 9.43 15.33
N GLY A 131 7.57 9.74 14.05
CA GLY A 131 6.40 9.25 13.30
C GLY A 131 6.28 7.73 13.34
N ASP A 132 7.38 7.01 13.14
CA ASP A 132 7.41 5.54 13.17
C ASP A 132 7.09 4.99 14.57
N SER A 133 7.62 5.63 15.60
CA SER A 133 7.32 5.29 17.01
C SER A 133 5.83 5.49 17.33
N LEU A 134 5.24 6.58 16.84
CA LEU A 134 3.80 6.85 16.98
C LEU A 134 2.96 5.81 16.23
N CYS A 135 3.37 5.39 15.03
CA CYS A 135 2.70 4.32 14.28
C CYS A 135 2.75 2.98 15.02
N GLN A 136 3.89 2.61 15.60
CA GLN A 136 4.02 1.40 16.43
C GLN A 136 3.08 1.44 17.64
N MET A 137 2.86 2.63 18.20
CA MET A 137 1.89 2.87 19.27
C MET A 137 0.44 2.99 18.77
N LYS A 138 0.15 2.84 17.48
CA LYS A 138 -1.17 3.03 16.85
C LYS A 138 -1.75 4.44 17.05
N GLU A 139 -0.92 5.48 17.08
CA GLU A 139 -1.36 6.88 17.05
C GLU A 139 -1.22 7.44 15.63
N TYR A 140 -1.97 6.85 14.68
CA TYR A 140 -1.82 7.13 13.25
C TYR A 140 -2.15 8.59 12.88
N LYS A 141 -3.17 9.18 13.51
CA LYS A 141 -3.54 10.58 13.27
C LYS A 141 -2.42 11.53 13.68
N LEU A 142 -1.76 11.24 14.79
CA LEU A 142 -0.67 12.05 15.30
C LEU A 142 0.57 11.91 14.42
N ALA A 143 0.93 10.67 14.05
CA ALA A 143 2.04 10.40 13.14
C ALA A 143 1.84 11.06 11.76
N LEU A 144 0.61 10.96 11.23
CA LEU A 144 0.23 11.56 9.95
C LEU A 144 0.39 13.08 9.97
N LEU A 145 -0.22 13.76 10.94
CA LEU A 145 -0.30 15.23 10.94
C LEU A 145 0.97 15.90 11.45
N GLN A 146 1.57 15.36 12.52
CA GLN A 146 2.69 16.01 13.22
C GLN A 146 4.07 15.57 12.73
N CYS A 147 4.16 14.44 12.01
CA CYS A 147 5.43 13.91 11.52
C CYS A 147 5.46 13.84 10.00
N TYR A 148 4.83 12.84 9.38
CA TYR A 148 4.96 12.60 7.93
C TYR A 148 4.39 13.75 7.10
N GLY A 149 3.21 14.25 7.46
CA GLY A 149 2.60 15.41 6.81
C GLY A 149 3.44 16.67 6.98
N ARG A 150 4.00 16.90 8.18
CA ARG A 150 4.89 18.04 8.44
C ARG A 150 6.17 17.98 7.61
N TYR A 151 6.78 16.79 7.49
CA TYR A 151 7.92 16.59 6.59
C TYR A 151 7.53 16.94 5.15
N LEU A 152 6.38 16.45 4.69
CA LEU A 152 5.94 16.64 3.30
C LEU A 152 5.48 18.07 2.98
N GLN A 153 5.15 18.89 3.98
CA GLN A 153 4.80 20.31 3.80
C GLN A 153 5.96 21.16 3.28
N GLN A 154 7.20 20.66 3.35
CA GLN A 154 8.35 21.33 2.73
C GLN A 154 8.32 21.27 1.19
N PHE A 155 7.49 20.38 0.62
CA PHE A 155 7.24 20.29 -0.82
C PHE A 155 5.97 21.08 -1.18
N SER A 156 5.84 21.45 -2.46
CA SER A 156 4.75 22.32 -2.97
C SER A 156 3.35 21.90 -2.50
N THR A 157 2.56 22.86 -2.03
CA THR A 157 1.24 22.66 -1.40
C THR A 157 0.11 22.29 -2.36
N SER A 158 0.31 22.36 -3.67
CA SER A 158 -0.74 22.21 -4.68
C SER A 158 -0.64 20.92 -5.51
N PHE A 159 -0.15 19.82 -4.92
CA PHE A 159 -0.13 18.53 -5.61
C PHE A 159 -1.51 17.86 -5.57
N ASP A 160 -2.18 17.78 -6.73
CA ASP A 160 -3.41 17.00 -6.88
C ASP A 160 -3.07 15.53 -7.13
N GLU A 161 -3.14 14.72 -6.07
CA GLU A 161 -2.92 13.27 -6.14
C GLU A 161 -3.86 12.55 -7.12
N ASN A 162 -4.97 13.16 -7.54
CA ASN A 162 -5.98 12.55 -8.41
C ASN A 162 -5.71 12.68 -9.91
N ARG A 163 -4.88 13.66 -10.30
CA ARG A 163 -4.56 13.96 -11.71
C ARG A 163 -3.08 13.82 -12.04
N ALA A 164 -2.27 13.49 -11.04
CA ALA A 164 -0.83 13.54 -11.17
C ALA A 164 -0.25 12.40 -12.02
N ASP A 165 0.56 12.80 -13.00
CA ASP A 165 1.48 11.93 -13.71
C ASP A 165 2.79 11.74 -12.92
N VAL A 166 3.50 10.65 -13.20
CA VAL A 166 4.80 10.30 -12.60
C VAL A 166 5.81 11.44 -12.71
N ASN A 167 5.79 12.19 -13.82
CA ASN A 167 6.70 13.30 -14.04
C ASN A 167 6.42 14.47 -13.07
N GLN A 168 5.15 14.83 -12.89
CA GLN A 168 4.77 15.86 -11.92
C GLN A 168 5.10 15.42 -10.49
N PHE A 169 4.84 14.17 -10.16
CA PHE A 169 5.20 13.60 -8.85
C PHE A 169 6.71 13.68 -8.58
N LYS A 170 7.55 13.36 -9.57
CA LYS A 170 9.02 13.51 -9.48
C LYS A 170 9.44 14.95 -9.26
N ILE A 171 8.89 15.90 -10.03
CA ILE A 171 9.24 17.32 -9.92
C ILE A 171 8.89 17.87 -8.52
N VAL A 172 7.73 17.49 -7.98
CA VAL A 172 7.26 18.01 -6.69
C VAL A 172 8.04 17.41 -5.51
N PHE A 173 8.20 16.09 -5.46
CA PHE A 173 8.75 15.41 -4.28
C PHE A 173 10.24 15.10 -4.38
N PHE A 174 10.80 15.06 -5.60
CA PHE A 174 12.22 14.75 -5.83
C PHE A 174 12.89 15.83 -6.70
N PRO A 175 12.85 17.12 -6.30
CA PRO A 175 13.40 18.21 -7.10
C PRO A 175 14.91 18.09 -7.33
N LYS A 176 15.64 17.45 -6.40
CA LYS A 176 17.08 17.16 -6.51
C LYS A 176 17.38 15.84 -7.22
N GLY A 177 16.35 15.13 -7.67
CA GLY A 177 16.45 13.78 -8.24
C GLY A 177 16.32 12.68 -7.19
N VAL A 178 16.16 11.44 -7.69
CA VAL A 178 15.90 10.24 -6.89
C VAL A 178 17.18 9.65 -6.27
N ALA A 179 18.34 10.03 -6.79
CA ALA A 179 19.65 9.59 -6.28
C ALA A 179 20.18 10.44 -5.10
N ASP A 180 19.47 11.51 -4.73
CA ASP A 180 19.82 12.35 -3.60
C ASP A 180 19.65 11.60 -2.27
N GLU A 181 20.51 11.84 -1.28
CA GLU A 181 20.49 11.16 0.02
C GLU A 181 19.17 11.36 0.77
N THR A 182 18.49 12.49 0.55
CA THR A 182 17.20 12.80 1.18
C THR A 182 16.01 12.11 0.51
N ALA A 183 16.19 11.52 -0.68
CA ALA A 183 15.14 10.83 -1.41
C ALA A 183 14.58 9.64 -0.61
N ALA A 184 15.44 8.91 0.10
CA ALA A 184 15.02 7.80 0.95
C ALA A 184 14.05 8.25 2.07
N LEU A 185 14.32 9.39 2.70
CA LEU A 185 13.44 10.00 3.71
C LEU A 185 12.11 10.41 3.09
N THR A 186 12.14 10.92 1.86
CA THR A 186 10.92 11.33 1.12
C THR A 186 10.04 10.14 0.78
N PHE A 187 10.62 9.06 0.23
CA PHE A 187 9.88 7.82 -0.03
C PHE A 187 9.28 7.23 1.25
N HIS A 188 10.03 7.25 2.36
CA HIS A 188 9.55 6.79 3.65
C HIS A 188 8.36 7.63 4.14
N ALA A 189 8.48 8.96 4.11
CA ALA A 189 7.40 9.86 4.53
C ALA A 189 6.12 9.68 3.70
N LEU A 190 6.24 9.60 2.36
CA LEU A 190 5.12 9.38 1.45
C LEU A 190 4.43 8.03 1.71
N SER A 191 5.22 6.96 1.85
CA SER A 191 4.69 5.61 2.11
C SER A 191 3.99 5.54 3.47
N ARG A 192 4.58 6.15 4.50
CA ARG A 192 4.03 6.14 5.86
C ARG A 192 2.81 7.05 6.01
N LYS A 193 2.75 8.19 5.30
CA LYS A 193 1.54 9.01 5.17
C LYS A 193 0.37 8.17 4.64
N ASN A 194 0.59 7.44 3.56
CA ASN A 194 -0.42 6.57 2.95
C ASN A 194 -0.90 5.48 3.90
N ILE A 195 0.01 4.84 4.63
CA ILE A 195 -0.36 3.80 5.60
C ILE A 195 -1.11 4.35 6.80
N CYS A 196 -0.70 5.48 7.35
CA CYS A 196 -1.45 6.12 8.44
C CYS A 196 -2.87 6.49 7.98
N SER A 197 -3.00 7.04 6.77
CA SER A 197 -4.28 7.41 6.19
C SER A 197 -5.19 6.19 6.05
N TYR A 198 -4.65 5.07 5.55
CA TYR A 198 -5.40 3.81 5.47
C TYR A 198 -5.85 3.29 6.84
N GLN A 199 -4.98 3.33 7.85
CA GLN A 199 -5.35 2.90 9.20
C GLN A 199 -6.46 3.77 9.79
N LEU A 200 -6.44 5.09 9.54
CA LEU A 200 -7.52 5.98 9.96
C LEU A 200 -8.85 5.67 9.25
N VAL A 201 -8.80 5.34 7.96
CA VAL A 201 -9.99 4.85 7.24
C VAL A 201 -10.53 3.60 7.95
N CYS A 202 -9.69 2.62 8.27
CA CYS A 202 -10.10 1.41 8.97
C CYS A 202 -10.59 1.66 10.41
N GLU A 203 -10.04 2.64 11.14
CA GLU A 203 -10.53 3.03 12.46
C GLU A 203 -11.94 3.63 12.38
N SER A 204 -12.23 4.40 11.32
CA SER A 204 -13.54 5.02 11.10
C SER A 204 -14.58 4.08 10.50
N ASP A 205 -14.16 3.15 9.64
CA ASP A 205 -15.03 2.27 8.86
C ASP A 205 -14.34 0.91 8.65
N VAL A 206 -14.38 0.08 9.69
CA VAL A 206 -13.70 -1.23 9.75
C VAL A 206 -14.05 -2.15 8.58
N ASN A 207 -15.31 -2.07 8.12
CA ASN A 207 -15.86 -2.92 7.07
C ASN A 207 -15.94 -2.23 5.71
N LEU A 208 -15.40 -1.01 5.57
CA LEU A 208 -15.42 -0.22 4.34
C LEU A 208 -16.82 -0.15 3.70
N GLN A 209 -17.85 0.00 4.52
CA GLN A 209 -19.24 0.06 4.05
C GLN A 209 -19.54 1.40 3.37
N ASN A 210 -18.86 2.47 3.78
CA ASN A 210 -19.03 3.79 3.18
C ASN A 210 -18.29 3.88 1.84
N LYS A 211 -18.99 4.38 0.82
CA LYS A 211 -18.42 4.65 -0.51
C LYS A 211 -17.23 5.62 -0.44
N GLY A 212 -17.25 6.57 0.49
CA GLY A 212 -16.16 7.51 0.75
C GLY A 212 -14.88 6.80 1.20
N SER A 213 -14.98 5.88 2.16
CA SER A 213 -13.87 5.06 2.66
C SER A 213 -13.22 4.23 1.54
N VAL A 214 -14.06 3.58 0.71
CA VAL A 214 -13.57 2.82 -0.45
C VAL A 214 -12.84 3.73 -1.44
N ARG A 215 -13.37 4.93 -1.71
CA ARG A 215 -12.73 5.91 -2.59
C ARG A 215 -11.37 6.34 -2.03
N GLU A 216 -11.29 6.61 -0.73
CA GLU A 216 -10.03 6.95 -0.06
C GLU A 216 -8.99 5.83 -0.17
N CYS A 217 -9.40 4.57 0.01
CA CYS A 217 -8.50 3.43 -0.22
C CYS A 217 -7.93 3.40 -1.65
N LEU A 218 -8.72 3.75 -2.67
CA LEU A 218 -8.24 3.81 -4.06
C LEU A 218 -7.28 4.97 -4.30
N HIS A 219 -7.52 6.12 -3.66
CA HIS A 219 -6.57 7.24 -3.69
C HIS A 219 -5.22 6.84 -3.08
N ILE A 220 -5.25 6.19 -1.91
CA ILE A 220 -4.05 5.67 -1.25
C ILE A 220 -3.32 4.65 -2.14
N LEU A 221 -4.05 3.72 -2.78
CA LEU A 221 -3.48 2.75 -3.71
C LEU A 221 -2.84 3.41 -4.94
N SER A 222 -3.48 4.45 -5.48
CA SER A 222 -2.93 5.24 -6.59
C SER A 222 -1.64 5.96 -6.19
N SER A 223 -1.61 6.54 -5.00
CA SER A 223 -0.42 7.19 -4.43
C SER A 223 0.73 6.19 -4.22
N LEU A 224 0.44 5.01 -3.65
CA LEU A 224 1.44 3.92 -3.51
C LEU A 224 1.97 3.44 -4.85
N ARG A 225 1.13 3.36 -5.88
CA ARG A 225 1.56 3.03 -7.25
C ARG A 225 2.54 4.06 -7.80
N LEU A 226 2.26 5.37 -7.65
CA LEU A 226 3.15 6.44 -8.09
C LEU A 226 4.52 6.37 -7.39
N ILE A 227 4.52 6.18 -6.06
CA ILE A 227 5.73 5.99 -5.25
C ILE A 227 6.58 4.85 -5.84
N MET A 228 5.96 3.69 -6.09
CA MET A 228 6.66 2.53 -6.65
C MET A 228 7.13 2.77 -8.08
N GLN A 229 6.37 3.46 -8.93
CA GLN A 229 6.78 3.79 -10.31
C GLN A 229 8.05 4.64 -10.35
N VAL A 230 8.22 5.57 -9.40
CA VAL A 230 9.44 6.38 -9.30
C VAL A 230 10.63 5.55 -8.78
N ALA A 231 10.40 4.66 -7.82
CA ALA A 231 11.46 3.85 -7.22
C ALA A 231 11.91 2.67 -8.11
N LEU A 232 11.04 2.14 -8.97
CA LEU A 232 11.28 0.88 -9.70
C LEU A 232 12.55 0.86 -10.56
N PRO A 233 12.93 1.93 -11.28
CA PRO A 233 14.18 1.95 -12.06
C PRO A 233 15.45 1.92 -11.20
N GLN A 234 15.36 2.14 -9.89
CA GLN A 234 16.49 2.27 -8.98
C GLN A 234 16.66 0.99 -8.16
N GLU A 235 17.60 0.12 -8.54
CA GLU A 235 17.77 -1.20 -7.89
C GLU A 235 18.03 -1.11 -6.37
N HIS A 236 18.81 -0.12 -5.93
CA HIS A 236 19.10 0.12 -4.52
C HIS A 236 17.84 0.49 -3.70
N LEU A 237 16.75 0.92 -4.36
CA LEU A 237 15.46 1.20 -3.74
C LEU A 237 14.48 0.02 -3.82
N CYS A 238 14.94 -1.20 -4.15
CA CYS A 238 14.09 -2.38 -4.19
C CYS A 238 13.31 -2.62 -2.86
N TRP A 239 13.83 -2.16 -1.73
CA TRP A 239 13.12 -2.21 -0.45
C TRP A 239 11.82 -1.37 -0.43
N ILE A 240 11.77 -0.25 -1.19
CA ILE A 240 10.54 0.53 -1.41
C ILE A 240 9.53 -0.28 -2.21
N ILE A 241 9.99 -0.95 -3.26
CA ILE A 241 9.13 -1.81 -4.09
C ILE A 241 8.53 -2.94 -3.26
N PHE A 242 9.37 -3.65 -2.50
CA PHE A 242 8.91 -4.73 -1.62
C PHE A 242 7.89 -4.24 -0.60
N ASN A 243 8.19 -3.15 0.13
CA ASN A 243 7.25 -2.59 1.11
C ASN A 243 5.96 -2.09 0.46
N GLY A 244 6.05 -1.45 -0.71
CA GLY A 244 4.90 -1.01 -1.49
C GLY A 244 3.97 -2.16 -1.87
N THR A 245 4.50 -3.33 -2.23
CA THR A 245 3.67 -4.51 -2.53
C THR A 245 2.93 -5.02 -1.29
N ILE A 246 3.54 -4.98 -0.10
CA ILE A 246 2.89 -5.34 1.17
C ILE A 246 1.75 -4.38 1.46
N PHE A 247 1.98 -3.08 1.28
CA PHE A 247 0.98 -2.05 1.49
C PHE A 247 -0.21 -2.19 0.53
N ILE A 248 0.07 -2.33 -0.77
CA ILE A 248 -0.96 -2.56 -1.79
C ILE A 248 -1.76 -3.81 -1.46
N TYR A 249 -1.10 -4.95 -1.19
CA TYR A 249 -1.79 -6.20 -0.85
C TYR A 249 -2.66 -6.06 0.39
N THR A 250 -2.19 -5.37 1.42
CA THR A 250 -2.94 -5.19 2.68
C THR A 250 -4.27 -4.46 2.44
N ILE A 251 -4.26 -3.40 1.64
CA ILE A 251 -5.47 -2.63 1.29
C ILE A 251 -6.36 -3.46 0.35
N CYS A 252 -5.76 -4.04 -0.70
CA CYS A 252 -6.47 -4.84 -1.69
C CYS A 252 -7.18 -6.06 -1.07
N ARG A 253 -6.55 -6.73 -0.10
CA ARG A 253 -7.16 -7.85 0.61
C ARG A 253 -8.45 -7.46 1.31
N LYS A 254 -8.51 -6.27 1.93
CA LYS A 254 -9.76 -5.76 2.52
C LYS A 254 -10.80 -5.46 1.45
N LEU A 255 -10.41 -4.86 0.33
CA LEU A 255 -11.29 -4.62 -0.82
C LEU A 255 -11.85 -5.92 -1.40
N MET A 256 -11.05 -6.98 -1.49
CA MET A 256 -11.49 -8.29 -1.97
C MET A 256 -12.54 -8.91 -1.04
N VAL A 257 -12.31 -8.88 0.27
CA VAL A 257 -13.25 -9.44 1.27
C VAL A 257 -14.63 -8.78 1.22
N ILE A 258 -14.70 -7.49 0.88
CA ILE A 258 -15.98 -6.76 0.74
C ILE A 258 -16.59 -6.87 -0.67
N GLY A 259 -16.05 -7.73 -1.54
CA GLY A 259 -16.54 -7.94 -2.90
C GLY A 259 -16.17 -6.82 -3.89
N LYS A 260 -15.07 -6.09 -3.65
CA LYS A 260 -14.54 -5.05 -4.56
C LYS A 260 -13.28 -5.51 -5.31
N SER A 261 -13.16 -6.81 -5.58
CA SER A 261 -12.01 -7.42 -6.25
C SER A 261 -11.68 -6.80 -7.62
N SER A 262 -12.70 -6.34 -8.36
CA SER A 262 -12.50 -5.63 -9.64
C SER A 262 -11.65 -4.36 -9.51
N LYS A 263 -11.77 -3.66 -8.39
CA LYS A 263 -10.99 -2.45 -8.09
C LYS A 263 -9.59 -2.75 -7.55
N ALA A 264 -9.40 -3.92 -6.93
CA ALA A 264 -8.12 -4.36 -6.39
C ALA A 264 -7.19 -4.94 -7.48
N LEU A 265 -7.79 -5.54 -8.52
CA LEU A 265 -7.09 -6.33 -9.54
C LEU A 265 -5.90 -5.58 -10.17
N GLU A 266 -6.10 -4.34 -10.61
CA GLU A 266 -5.04 -3.58 -11.30
C GLU A 266 -3.82 -3.32 -10.41
N TYR A 267 -4.03 -3.07 -9.11
CA TYR A 267 -2.95 -2.78 -8.17
C TYR A 267 -2.20 -4.05 -7.76
N LEU A 268 -2.92 -5.16 -7.59
CA LEU A 268 -2.30 -6.46 -7.32
C LEU A 268 -1.48 -6.94 -8.52
N LEU A 269 -2.01 -6.77 -9.74
CA LEU A 269 -1.29 -7.07 -10.98
C LEU A 269 0.00 -6.24 -11.07
N TRP A 270 -0.10 -4.93 -10.83
CA TRP A 270 1.05 -4.03 -10.78
C TRP A 270 2.08 -4.48 -9.74
N ALA A 271 1.64 -4.81 -8.51
CA ALA A 271 2.52 -5.28 -7.44
C ALA A 271 3.27 -6.57 -7.82
N SER A 272 2.58 -7.54 -8.45
CA SER A 272 3.21 -8.75 -8.98
C SER A 272 4.29 -8.43 -10.02
N ILE A 273 3.96 -7.59 -11.01
CA ILE A 273 4.90 -7.22 -12.07
C ILE A 273 6.11 -6.46 -11.52
N CYS A 274 5.93 -5.58 -10.52
CA CYS A 274 7.06 -4.88 -9.89
C CYS A 274 8.04 -5.83 -9.20
N MET A 275 7.54 -6.88 -8.54
CA MET A 275 8.40 -7.91 -7.95
C MET A 275 9.16 -8.71 -9.01
N GLU A 276 8.54 -8.94 -10.17
CA GLU A 276 9.17 -9.61 -11.32
C GLU A 276 10.20 -8.72 -12.04
N SER A 277 9.98 -7.40 -12.06
CA SER A 277 10.82 -6.46 -12.79
C SER A 277 12.06 -6.00 -12.01
N SER A 278 12.10 -6.24 -10.70
CA SER A 278 13.20 -5.84 -9.82
C SER A 278 14.13 -7.02 -9.54
N VAL A 279 15.33 -7.00 -10.14
CA VAL A 279 16.32 -8.08 -10.01
C VAL A 279 16.59 -8.50 -8.55
N PRO A 280 16.80 -7.58 -7.57
CA PRO A 280 17.00 -7.97 -6.17
C PRO A 280 15.84 -8.76 -5.53
N LEU A 281 14.62 -8.60 -6.07
CA LEU A 281 13.38 -9.21 -5.56
C LEU A 281 13.01 -10.52 -6.29
N LEU A 282 13.78 -10.91 -7.31
CA LEU A 282 13.58 -12.16 -8.05
C LEU A 282 14.10 -13.41 -7.33
N SER A 283 14.91 -13.26 -6.29
CA SER A 283 15.47 -14.38 -5.52
C SER A 283 14.39 -15.24 -4.82
N ILE A 284 14.75 -16.47 -4.48
CA ILE A 284 13.88 -17.41 -3.77
C ILE A 284 13.36 -16.89 -2.43
N ARG A 285 14.13 -16.04 -1.73
CA ARG A 285 13.70 -15.42 -0.47
C ARG A 285 12.35 -14.73 -0.57
N TYR A 286 12.00 -14.22 -1.75
CA TYR A 286 10.75 -13.51 -2.01
C TYR A 286 9.71 -14.35 -2.76
N LEU A 287 10.00 -15.62 -3.06
CA LEU A 287 9.13 -16.49 -3.84
C LEU A 287 7.77 -16.73 -3.17
N THR A 288 7.76 -17.04 -1.87
CA THR A 288 6.51 -17.22 -1.11
C THR A 288 5.62 -15.97 -1.15
N TRP A 289 6.23 -14.78 -1.08
CA TRP A 289 5.49 -13.53 -1.19
C TRP A 289 4.95 -13.28 -2.60
N ARG A 290 5.78 -13.49 -3.63
CA ARG A 290 5.32 -13.41 -5.04
C ARG A 290 4.18 -14.36 -5.32
N ALA A 291 4.27 -15.62 -4.88
CA ALA A 291 3.20 -16.60 -5.01
C ALA A 291 1.90 -16.14 -4.33
N THR A 292 2.00 -15.45 -3.18
CA THR A 292 0.84 -14.88 -2.48
C THR A 292 0.18 -13.76 -3.29
N LEU A 293 0.97 -12.86 -3.91
CA LEU A 293 0.45 -11.86 -4.83
C LEU A 293 -0.21 -12.50 -6.06
N TYR A 294 0.43 -13.51 -6.65
CA TYR A 294 -0.13 -14.24 -7.78
C TYR A 294 -1.48 -14.87 -7.45
N THR A 295 -1.60 -15.54 -6.31
CA THR A 295 -2.86 -16.11 -5.83
C THR A 295 -3.93 -15.02 -5.67
N ALA A 296 -3.58 -13.86 -5.13
CA ALA A 296 -4.53 -12.75 -4.97
C ALA A 296 -5.03 -12.19 -6.31
N VAL A 297 -4.16 -12.11 -7.32
CA VAL A 297 -4.56 -11.73 -8.69
C VAL A 297 -5.51 -12.76 -9.30
N CYS A 298 -5.17 -14.05 -9.21
CA CYS A 298 -6.05 -15.14 -9.67
C CYS A 298 -7.41 -15.08 -8.98
N GLN A 299 -7.44 -14.89 -7.66
CA GLN A 299 -8.67 -14.76 -6.89
C GLN A 299 -9.51 -13.57 -7.39
N CYS A 300 -8.89 -12.43 -7.65
CA CYS A 300 -9.61 -11.27 -8.20
C CYS A 300 -10.27 -11.59 -9.55
N TYR A 301 -9.57 -12.30 -10.44
CA TYR A 301 -10.15 -12.75 -11.70
C TYR A 301 -11.34 -13.71 -11.49
N TYR A 302 -11.22 -14.64 -10.55
CA TYR A 302 -12.31 -15.57 -10.22
C TYR A 302 -13.53 -14.85 -9.64
N ASP A 303 -13.32 -13.93 -8.70
CA ASP A 303 -14.38 -13.11 -8.11
C ASP A 303 -15.10 -12.28 -9.18
N CYS A 304 -14.38 -11.82 -10.20
CA CYS A 304 -14.91 -11.03 -11.33
C CYS A 304 -15.51 -11.89 -12.46
N GLN A 305 -15.72 -13.19 -12.26
CA GLN A 305 -16.23 -14.11 -13.29
C GLN A 305 -15.36 -14.19 -14.56
N ALA A 306 -14.07 -13.85 -14.43
CA ALA A 306 -13.07 -13.81 -15.49
C ALA A 306 -12.10 -15.00 -15.39
N GLY A 307 -12.64 -16.20 -15.13
CA GLY A 307 -11.84 -17.38 -14.75
C GLY A 307 -10.79 -17.80 -15.79
N ILE A 308 -11.03 -17.55 -17.08
CA ILE A 308 -10.04 -17.81 -18.15
C ILE A 308 -8.76 -17.00 -17.90
N HIS A 309 -8.90 -15.73 -17.54
CA HIS A 309 -7.77 -14.86 -17.24
C HIS A 309 -7.08 -15.26 -15.92
N GLY A 310 -7.84 -15.71 -14.92
CA GLY A 310 -7.29 -16.25 -13.67
C GLY A 310 -6.41 -17.48 -13.91
N GLU A 311 -6.89 -18.46 -14.67
CA GLU A 311 -6.12 -19.66 -15.02
C GLU A 311 -4.91 -19.34 -15.90
N ALA A 312 -5.06 -18.47 -16.90
CA ALA A 312 -3.96 -18.04 -17.76
C ALA A 312 -2.86 -17.33 -16.95
N PHE A 313 -3.25 -16.46 -16.01
CA PHE A 313 -2.32 -15.81 -15.08
C PHE A 313 -1.59 -16.85 -14.22
N ALA A 314 -2.30 -17.82 -13.65
CA ALA A 314 -1.72 -18.86 -12.81
C ALA A 314 -0.71 -19.72 -13.58
N ARG A 315 -1.00 -20.10 -14.83
CA ARG A 315 -0.05 -20.82 -15.69
C ARG A 315 1.20 -19.99 -16.01
N ARG A 316 1.04 -18.70 -16.32
CA ARG A 316 2.19 -17.81 -16.55
C ARG A 316 3.04 -17.65 -15.29
N ALA A 317 2.41 -17.52 -14.13
CA ALA A 317 3.10 -17.47 -12.85
C ALA A 317 3.84 -18.78 -12.55
N LEU A 318 3.26 -19.95 -12.86
CA LEU A 318 3.94 -21.23 -12.73
C LEU A 318 5.18 -21.32 -13.63
N ALA A 319 5.09 -20.89 -14.89
CA ALA A 319 6.24 -20.82 -15.78
C ALA A 319 7.36 -19.91 -15.21
N LYS A 320 7.01 -18.78 -14.58
CA LYS A 320 8.00 -17.92 -13.90
C LYS A 320 8.65 -18.57 -12.68
N ILE A 321 7.91 -19.39 -11.93
CA ILE A 321 8.47 -20.17 -10.82
C ILE A 321 9.46 -21.20 -11.36
N ASP A 322 9.12 -21.87 -12.47
CA ASP A 322 10.00 -22.86 -13.11
C ASP A 322 11.25 -22.21 -13.72
N GLU A 323 11.13 -21.04 -14.36
CA GLU A 323 12.27 -20.25 -14.85
C GLU A 323 13.27 -19.96 -13.73
N LEU A 324 12.78 -19.47 -12.57
CA LEU A 324 13.63 -19.21 -11.40
C LEU A 324 14.30 -20.48 -10.88
N ARG A 325 13.54 -21.59 -10.84
CA ARG A 325 14.06 -22.88 -10.40
C ARG A 325 15.22 -23.36 -11.27
N GLN A 326 15.13 -23.20 -12.59
CA GLN A 326 16.21 -23.55 -13.51
C GLN A 326 17.46 -22.69 -13.29
N LEU A 327 17.28 -21.38 -13.04
CA LEU A 327 18.40 -20.48 -12.75
C LEU A 327 19.11 -20.85 -11.44
N GLU A 328 18.38 -21.28 -10.42
CA GLU A 328 18.98 -21.71 -9.16
C GLU A 328 19.71 -23.05 -9.27
N LEU A 329 19.18 -24.02 -10.04
CA LEU A 329 19.87 -25.29 -10.29
C LEU A 329 21.24 -25.11 -10.97
N MET A 330 21.41 -24.03 -11.74
CA MET A 330 22.70 -23.71 -12.37
C MET A 330 23.71 -23.05 -11.41
N SER A 331 23.25 -22.52 -10.27
CA SER A 331 24.05 -21.65 -9.40
C SER A 331 24.23 -22.16 -7.96
N THR A 332 23.52 -23.23 -7.56
CA THR A 332 23.37 -23.60 -6.15
C THR A 332 24.10 -24.90 -5.78
N SER A 333 24.62 -24.97 -4.55
CA SER A 333 25.19 -26.19 -3.97
C SER A 333 24.09 -27.11 -3.40
N LYS A 334 24.33 -28.44 -3.35
CA LYS A 334 23.34 -29.44 -2.90
C LYS A 334 22.69 -29.16 -1.54
N SER A 335 23.36 -28.48 -0.61
CA SER A 335 22.81 -28.14 0.71
C SER A 335 21.75 -27.03 0.65
N GLN A 336 21.92 -26.04 -0.22
CA GLN A 336 20.94 -24.98 -0.43
C GLN A 336 19.72 -25.47 -1.23
N GLU A 337 19.86 -26.53 -2.03
CA GLU A 337 18.75 -27.14 -2.77
C GLU A 337 17.66 -27.70 -1.82
N GLU A 338 18.06 -28.32 -0.71
CA GLU A 338 17.10 -28.90 0.25
C GLU A 338 16.25 -27.81 0.94
N GLU A 339 16.87 -26.70 1.34
CA GLU A 339 16.17 -25.55 1.91
C GLU A 339 15.27 -24.86 0.86
N SER A 340 15.74 -24.76 -0.38
CA SER A 340 14.99 -24.14 -1.49
C SER A 340 13.71 -24.90 -1.86
N ARG A 341 13.72 -26.23 -1.69
CA ARG A 341 12.64 -27.12 -2.11
C ARG A 341 11.30 -26.78 -1.48
N GLY A 342 11.31 -26.33 -0.23
CA GLY A 342 10.10 -25.92 0.50
C GLY A 342 9.39 -24.73 -0.18
N TYR A 343 10.14 -23.70 -0.56
CA TYR A 343 9.60 -22.49 -1.18
C TYR A 343 9.01 -22.78 -2.57
N TYR A 344 9.72 -23.58 -3.39
CA TYR A 344 9.20 -24.00 -4.70
C TYR A 344 7.94 -24.83 -4.57
N ARG A 345 7.94 -25.82 -3.67
CA ARG A 345 6.77 -26.67 -3.43
C ARG A 345 5.55 -25.83 -3.04
N GLU A 346 5.71 -24.90 -2.09
CA GLU A 346 4.64 -24.00 -1.67
C GLU A 346 4.11 -23.15 -2.84
N ALA A 347 5.00 -22.52 -3.61
CA ALA A 347 4.63 -21.65 -4.73
C ALA A 347 3.93 -22.43 -5.86
N THR A 348 4.43 -23.61 -6.22
CA THR A 348 3.83 -24.50 -7.22
C THR A 348 2.45 -24.97 -6.78
N ILE A 349 2.27 -25.39 -5.52
CA ILE A 349 0.96 -25.79 -4.99
C ILE A 349 -0.03 -24.63 -5.10
N LYS A 350 0.35 -23.41 -4.71
CA LYS A 350 -0.51 -22.23 -4.81
C LYS A 350 -1.00 -22.00 -6.25
N MET A 351 -0.10 -22.11 -7.24
CA MET A 351 -0.48 -21.93 -8.65
C MET A 351 -1.31 -23.10 -9.18
N ALA A 352 -0.96 -24.34 -8.83
CA ALA A 352 -1.70 -25.54 -9.22
C ALA A 352 -3.13 -25.53 -8.68
N VAL A 353 -3.34 -25.10 -7.43
CA VAL A 353 -4.68 -24.90 -6.84
C VAL A 353 -5.48 -23.86 -7.63
N MET A 354 -4.87 -22.73 -8.00
CA MET A 354 -5.53 -21.72 -8.83
C MET A 354 -5.88 -22.26 -10.22
N ILE A 355 -5.03 -23.06 -10.86
CA ILE A 355 -5.33 -23.70 -12.16
C ILE A 355 -6.46 -24.72 -12.02
N PHE A 356 -6.39 -25.57 -10.98
CA PHE A 356 -7.39 -26.62 -10.72
C PHE A 356 -8.78 -26.03 -10.51
N LYS A 357 -8.89 -24.90 -9.80
CA LYS A 357 -10.16 -24.23 -9.48
C LYS A 357 -11.06 -24.07 -10.72
N ARG A 358 -10.49 -23.71 -11.88
CA ARG A 358 -11.21 -23.66 -13.16
C ARG A 358 -11.11 -24.97 -13.95
N GLY A 359 -9.92 -25.57 -14.02
CA GLY A 359 -9.66 -26.73 -14.86
C GLY A 359 -10.57 -27.94 -14.57
N VAL A 360 -10.96 -28.14 -13.31
CA VAL A 360 -11.84 -29.24 -12.91
C VAL A 360 -13.25 -29.14 -13.52
N PHE A 361 -13.77 -27.92 -13.68
CA PHE A 361 -15.08 -27.68 -14.28
C PHE A 361 -15.02 -27.65 -15.81
N GLU A 362 -13.98 -27.02 -16.37
CA GLU A 362 -13.84 -26.84 -17.82
C GLU A 362 -13.45 -28.13 -18.55
N SER A 363 -12.67 -29.01 -17.92
CA SER A 363 -12.42 -30.36 -18.46
C SER A 363 -13.71 -31.16 -18.69
N ARG A 364 -14.81 -30.76 -18.04
CA ARG A 364 -16.10 -31.44 -18.09
C ARG A 364 -17.10 -30.74 -18.99
N ARG A 365 -16.92 -29.45 -19.28
CA ARG A 365 -17.67 -28.71 -20.30
C ARG A 365 -17.25 -29.21 -21.69
N LYS A 366 -18.08 -30.06 -22.30
CA LYS A 366 -17.82 -30.53 -23.66
C LYS A 366 -17.96 -29.41 -24.70
N ASN A 367 -17.13 -29.50 -25.74
CA ASN A 367 -17.33 -28.78 -27.00
C ASN A 367 -18.66 -29.24 -27.62
N LYS A 368 -19.58 -28.31 -27.92
CA LYS A 368 -20.96 -28.59 -28.40
C LYS A 368 -21.03 -29.46 -29.68
N ALA A 369 -19.90 -29.74 -30.33
CA ALA A 369 -19.81 -30.46 -31.60
C ALA A 369 -19.75 -32.00 -31.50
N LEU A 370 -19.50 -32.60 -30.34
CA LEU A 370 -19.34 -34.06 -30.21
C LEU A 370 -20.33 -34.66 -29.20
N PHE A 371 -21.47 -35.11 -29.71
CA PHE A 371 -22.47 -35.91 -29.00
C PHE A 371 -21.92 -37.31 -28.67
N ARG A 372 -21.07 -37.41 -27.65
CA ARG A 372 -20.71 -38.71 -27.05
C ARG A 372 -21.66 -39.01 -25.89
N PRO A 373 -22.38 -40.16 -25.88
CA PRO A 373 -23.23 -40.58 -24.77
C PRO A 373 -22.44 -40.56 -23.45
N LYS A 374 -23.00 -39.94 -22.40
CA LYS A 374 -22.34 -39.85 -21.09
C LYS A 374 -22.68 -41.08 -20.26
N ILE A 375 -21.65 -41.88 -19.93
CA ILE A 375 -21.72 -42.83 -18.82
C ILE A 375 -21.81 -41.99 -17.55
N ARG A 376 -23.01 -41.90 -16.99
CA ARG A 376 -23.24 -41.20 -15.72
C ARG A 376 -22.66 -42.08 -14.61
N VAL A 377 -21.59 -41.63 -13.97
CA VAL A 377 -21.01 -42.37 -12.85
C VAL A 377 -22.01 -42.36 -11.71
N ASN A 378 -22.51 -43.52 -11.31
CA ASN A 378 -23.36 -43.64 -10.13
C ASN A 378 -22.48 -43.41 -8.89
N LEU A 379 -22.63 -42.24 -8.26
CA LEU A 379 -21.83 -41.84 -7.10
C LEU A 379 -21.94 -42.84 -5.93
N LYS A 380 -23.04 -43.60 -5.82
CA LYS A 380 -23.19 -44.63 -4.78
C LYS A 380 -22.36 -45.88 -5.07
N GLU A 381 -22.28 -46.30 -6.33
CA GLU A 381 -21.45 -47.43 -6.74
C GLU A 381 -19.96 -47.06 -6.71
N ALA A 382 -19.63 -45.82 -7.12
CA ALA A 382 -18.26 -45.32 -7.08
C ALA A 382 -17.64 -45.38 -5.67
N GLN A 383 -18.42 -45.18 -4.60
CA GLN A 383 -17.91 -45.24 -3.22
C GLN A 383 -17.32 -46.60 -2.84
N SER A 384 -17.77 -47.69 -3.48
CA SER A 384 -17.22 -49.04 -3.24
C SER A 384 -15.89 -49.31 -3.95
N LEU A 385 -15.48 -48.43 -4.87
CA LEU A 385 -14.25 -48.58 -5.65
C LEU A 385 -13.05 -47.96 -4.92
N SER A 386 -11.85 -48.45 -5.20
CA SER A 386 -10.60 -47.86 -4.70
C SER A 386 -10.37 -46.48 -5.33
N TRP A 387 -9.74 -45.59 -4.57
CA TRP A 387 -9.29 -44.30 -5.08
C TRP A 387 -8.15 -44.49 -6.09
N PRO A 388 -8.10 -43.76 -7.22
CA PRO A 388 -9.05 -42.73 -7.69
C PRO A 388 -10.18 -43.32 -8.54
N ARG A 389 -11.42 -42.87 -8.31
CA ARG A 389 -12.66 -43.42 -8.87
C ARG A 389 -13.23 -42.57 -10.00
N THR A 390 -13.13 -41.24 -9.85
CA THR A 390 -13.73 -40.27 -10.77
C THR A 390 -12.66 -39.54 -11.59
N VAL A 391 -13.08 -38.80 -12.62
CA VAL A 391 -12.14 -37.94 -13.38
C VAL A 391 -11.59 -36.83 -12.49
N THR A 392 -12.43 -36.29 -11.60
CA THR A 392 -12.02 -35.28 -10.61
C THR A 392 -10.94 -35.81 -9.68
N GLU A 393 -11.09 -37.03 -9.16
CA GLU A 393 -10.10 -37.66 -8.27
C GLU A 393 -8.78 -37.96 -8.99
N ARG A 394 -8.85 -38.41 -10.25
CA ARG A 394 -7.65 -38.61 -11.09
C ARG A 394 -6.91 -37.29 -11.33
N LEU A 395 -7.62 -36.21 -11.61
CA LEU A 395 -7.02 -34.88 -11.79
C LEU A 395 -6.37 -34.37 -10.49
N LEU A 396 -6.99 -34.63 -9.34
CA LEU A 396 -6.40 -34.31 -8.02
C LEU A 396 -5.10 -35.10 -7.77
N GLU A 397 -5.05 -36.35 -8.19
CA GLU A 397 -3.87 -37.20 -8.02
C GLU A 397 -2.73 -36.82 -8.98
N GLU A 398 -3.06 -36.38 -10.19
CA GLU A 398 -2.10 -35.88 -11.18
C GLU A 398 -1.44 -34.57 -10.74
N LEU A 399 -2.20 -33.65 -10.14
CA LEU A 399 -1.72 -32.31 -9.82
C LEU A 399 -1.12 -32.16 -8.41
N PHE A 400 -1.44 -33.07 -7.47
CA PHE A 400 -1.12 -32.88 -6.07
C PHE A 400 -0.56 -34.15 -5.40
N ASP A 401 0.54 -33.97 -4.68
CA ASP A 401 1.35 -35.02 -4.06
C ASP A 401 0.82 -35.50 -2.69
N SER A 402 -0.06 -34.74 -2.04
CA SER A 402 -0.42 -34.94 -0.64
C SER A 402 -1.90 -34.75 -0.36
N THR A 403 -2.44 -35.49 0.61
CA THR A 403 -3.87 -35.40 1.00
C THR A 403 -4.29 -33.98 1.37
N ALA A 404 -3.44 -33.24 2.09
CA ALA A 404 -3.72 -31.86 2.48
C ALA A 404 -3.83 -30.90 1.28
N THR A 405 -2.97 -31.05 0.27
CA THR A 405 -2.98 -30.18 -0.92
C THR A 405 -4.15 -30.52 -1.85
N ARG A 406 -4.50 -31.80 -1.98
CA ARG A 406 -5.73 -32.25 -2.64
C ARG A 406 -6.97 -31.68 -1.96
N PHE A 407 -7.03 -31.73 -0.64
CA PHE A 407 -8.15 -31.19 0.13
C PHE A 407 -8.26 -29.66 -0.03
N LEU A 408 -7.13 -28.94 0.00
CA LEU A 408 -7.09 -27.50 -0.29
C LEU A 408 -7.62 -27.19 -1.70
N ALA A 409 -7.22 -27.96 -2.71
CA ALA A 409 -7.69 -27.79 -4.08
C ALA A 409 -9.22 -28.01 -4.20
N VAL A 410 -9.77 -28.99 -3.48
CA VAL A 410 -11.22 -29.21 -3.40
C VAL A 410 -11.93 -28.03 -2.73
N LEU A 411 -11.43 -27.56 -1.58
CA LEU A 411 -12.00 -26.41 -0.88
C LEU A 411 -12.00 -25.17 -1.77
N GLU A 412 -10.89 -24.91 -2.45
CA GLU A 412 -10.76 -23.75 -3.32
C GLU A 412 -11.68 -23.86 -4.54
N ALA A 413 -11.76 -25.02 -5.20
CA ALA A 413 -12.67 -25.26 -6.33
C ALA A 413 -14.14 -25.06 -5.96
N LEU A 414 -14.54 -25.45 -4.75
CA LEU A 414 -15.90 -25.26 -4.24
C LEU A 414 -16.16 -23.85 -3.67
N SER A 415 -15.11 -23.06 -3.44
CA SER A 415 -15.23 -21.71 -2.88
C SER A 415 -15.73 -20.71 -3.92
N ASP A 416 -16.89 -20.12 -3.65
CA ASP A 416 -17.45 -19.01 -4.41
C ASP A 416 -17.64 -17.80 -3.48
N SER A 417 -16.86 -16.75 -3.72
CA SER A 417 -16.89 -15.50 -2.96
C SER A 417 -18.20 -14.72 -3.15
N ASN A 418 -18.94 -14.98 -4.23
CA ASN A 418 -20.24 -14.38 -4.48
C ASN A 418 -21.39 -15.10 -3.76
N ARG A 419 -21.10 -16.24 -3.11
CA ARG A 419 -22.09 -17.08 -2.45
C ARG A 419 -22.03 -16.92 -0.94
N ARG A 420 -23.19 -16.72 -0.31
CA ARG A 420 -23.29 -16.70 1.16
C ARG A 420 -22.97 -18.10 1.71
N THR A 421 -22.05 -18.18 2.67
CA THR A 421 -21.52 -19.42 3.27
C THR A 421 -22.61 -20.36 3.82
N LEU A 422 -23.77 -19.82 4.21
CA LEU A 422 -24.89 -20.59 4.77
C LEU A 422 -26.08 -20.78 3.80
N GLN A 423 -25.97 -20.35 2.54
CA GLN A 423 -26.97 -20.69 1.54
C GLN A 423 -26.68 -22.08 0.97
N THR A 424 -27.44 -23.07 1.45
CA THR A 424 -27.41 -24.48 1.06
C THR A 424 -28.05 -24.78 -0.29
N GLY A 425 -28.37 -23.76 -1.10
CA GLY A 425 -28.91 -23.95 -2.45
C GLY A 425 -27.96 -24.77 -3.33
N THR A 426 -28.46 -25.53 -4.29
CA THR A 426 -27.59 -26.18 -5.30
C THR A 426 -26.71 -25.11 -5.95
N VAL A 427 -25.47 -25.42 -6.34
CA VAL A 427 -24.70 -24.54 -7.24
C VAL A 427 -25.64 -24.22 -8.40
N VAL A 428 -26.07 -22.96 -8.51
CA VAL A 428 -27.07 -22.52 -9.50
C VAL A 428 -26.36 -22.44 -10.83
N THR A 429 -26.02 -23.61 -11.36
CA THR A 429 -25.61 -23.82 -12.74
C THR A 429 -26.73 -24.60 -13.41
N ASP A 430 -27.21 -24.09 -14.54
CA ASP A 430 -28.17 -24.80 -15.40
C ASP A 430 -27.49 -26.00 -16.11
N GLU A 431 -26.16 -26.01 -16.14
CA GLU A 431 -25.35 -27.10 -16.67
C GLU A 431 -25.30 -28.28 -15.68
N VAL A 432 -26.07 -29.33 -15.97
CA VAL A 432 -26.05 -30.62 -15.24
C VAL A 432 -24.63 -31.16 -15.10
N GLU A 433 -23.78 -30.95 -16.11
CA GLU A 433 -22.39 -31.41 -16.13
C GLU A 433 -21.56 -30.82 -14.99
N LEU A 434 -21.78 -29.56 -14.64
CA LEU A 434 -21.08 -28.89 -13.54
C LEU A 434 -21.60 -29.36 -12.19
N ARG A 435 -22.88 -29.72 -12.07
CA ARG A 435 -23.44 -30.28 -10.83
C ARG A 435 -22.84 -31.65 -10.50
N ASP A 436 -22.56 -32.46 -11.52
CA ASP A 436 -21.85 -33.72 -11.35
C ASP A 436 -20.42 -33.48 -10.80
N VAL A 437 -19.69 -32.48 -11.32
CA VAL A 437 -18.36 -32.10 -10.80
C VAL A 437 -18.42 -31.66 -9.35
N VAL A 438 -19.39 -30.81 -8.99
CA VAL A 438 -19.58 -30.39 -7.59
C VAL A 438 -19.81 -31.60 -6.68
N SER A 439 -20.62 -32.57 -7.12
CA SER A 439 -20.91 -33.78 -6.35
C SER A 439 -19.67 -34.68 -6.20
N GLU A 440 -18.88 -34.81 -7.27
CA GLU A 440 -17.58 -35.51 -7.25
C GLU A 440 -16.60 -34.83 -6.29
N LEU A 441 -16.52 -33.49 -6.30
CA LEU A 441 -15.67 -32.70 -5.39
C LEU A 441 -16.08 -32.87 -3.92
N PHE A 442 -17.38 -32.86 -3.61
CA PHE A 442 -17.87 -33.12 -2.25
C PHE A 442 -17.54 -34.54 -1.77
N MET A 443 -17.71 -35.54 -2.65
CA MET A 443 -17.35 -36.92 -2.33
C MET A 443 -15.84 -37.04 -2.07
N ALA A 444 -15.02 -36.49 -2.96
CA ALA A 444 -13.57 -36.47 -2.82
C ALA A 444 -13.13 -35.76 -1.53
N GLY A 445 -13.70 -34.60 -1.24
CA GLY A 445 -13.43 -33.84 -0.02
C GLY A 445 -13.77 -34.62 1.25
N LYS A 446 -14.92 -35.32 1.27
CA LYS A 446 -15.31 -36.19 2.39
C LYS A 446 -14.31 -37.32 2.60
N GLU A 447 -13.91 -38.00 1.53
CA GLU A 447 -12.95 -39.11 1.60
C GLU A 447 -11.58 -38.63 2.12
N LEU A 448 -11.06 -37.53 1.56
CA LEU A 448 -9.78 -36.95 1.95
C LEU A 448 -9.76 -36.48 3.40
N LEU A 449 -10.91 -36.09 3.96
CA LEU A 449 -11.04 -35.69 5.36
C LEU A 449 -11.02 -36.90 6.32
N ILE A 450 -11.58 -38.04 5.90
CA ILE A 450 -11.70 -39.25 6.72
C ILE A 450 -10.41 -40.07 6.68
N ARG A 451 -9.70 -40.09 5.55
CA ARG A 451 -8.37 -40.72 5.42
C ARG A 451 -7.32 -39.88 6.15
N LYS A 452 -7.18 -40.09 7.46
CA LYS A 452 -6.02 -39.63 8.24
C LYS A 452 -4.83 -40.53 8.00
#